data_AF-S9SAC8-F1
#
_entry.id   AF-S9SAC8-F1
#
_cell.length_a   1.000
_cell.length_b   1.000
_cell.length_c   1.000
_cell.angle_alpha   90.00
_cell.angle_beta   90.00
_cell.angle_gamma   90.00
#
_symmetry.space_group_name_H-M   'P 1'
#
loop_
_entity.id
_entity.type
_entity.pdbx_description
1 polymer ?
#
loop_
_entity_poly.entity_id
_entity_poly.type
_entity_poly.pdbx_seq_one_letter_code
_entity_poly.pdbx_strand_id
1 'polypeptide(L)'
;MQPIAGALRGGDDSCRWASDRACDEPGIGTGVCADGTDTTDCAPVAWLRHRDNSCITAFDGVCNEPSSAEFQGDGRCEALTDTADCMGRLRPAEAMDHFFGRDDRYLVDTTVLPFRAVGLLTLADGGGCTGTLVGRRTVLTAAHCVLDEEGHLALPQIFEAGLQQGRRQGKARVVAATFPPDYLKSEGEEGFDWALVTIDRDLGVVLGALPVHVLTAEEIAQVRRTGLVVDQAGYSWDTGENLSGHRACRVTMVRPDHSILHECDTTRGDSGSPLLLQTDAGWAIIAVESQFFDPETKGGAFAGGTLAVDSRAFAQAVADALAAEGAAEEGAE
;
A
#
# COMPACT_ATOMS: atom_id res chain seq x y z
N MET A 1 -42.84 1.91 -14.67
CA MET A 1 -42.10 3.06 -14.12
C MET A 1 -42.44 3.18 -12.64
N GLN A 2 -41.64 2.52 -11.81
CA GLN A 2 -41.54 2.79 -10.38
C GLN A 2 -40.12 3.34 -10.16
N PRO A 3 -39.95 4.44 -9.42
CA PRO A 3 -38.62 4.89 -9.04
C PRO A 3 -38.08 3.89 -8.02
N ILE A 4 -36.96 3.26 -8.34
CA ILE A 4 -36.09 2.66 -7.32
C ILE A 4 -35.36 3.84 -6.71
N ALA A 5 -35.99 4.47 -5.72
CA ALA A 5 -35.26 5.26 -4.75
C ALA A 5 -34.33 4.28 -4.04
N GLY A 6 -33.02 4.37 -4.32
CA GLY A 6 -32.00 3.82 -3.45
C GLY A 6 -32.13 4.54 -2.12
N ALA A 7 -32.97 3.99 -1.24
CA ALA A 7 -33.01 4.43 0.14
C ALA A 7 -31.61 4.20 0.72
N LEU A 8 -30.94 5.30 1.07
CA LEU A 8 -30.01 5.34 2.19
C LEU A 8 -30.71 4.63 3.35
N ARG A 9 -30.50 3.32 3.51
CA ARG A 9 -31.00 2.60 4.68
C ARG A 9 -30.20 3.17 5.85
N GLY A 10 -30.93 3.81 6.76
CA GLY A 10 -30.44 4.66 7.83
C GLY A 10 -29.14 4.20 8.47
N GLY A 11 -28.14 5.06 8.39
CA GLY A 11 -27.12 5.14 9.41
C GLY A 11 -27.54 6.13 10.49
N ASP A 12 -26.85 6.07 11.61
CA ASP A 12 -26.98 7.01 12.72
C ASP A 12 -25.59 7.54 13.11
N ASP A 13 -25.54 8.42 14.09
CA ASP A 13 -24.28 8.91 14.66
C ASP A 13 -24.02 8.23 16.01
N SER A 14 -24.25 6.91 16.08
CA SER A 14 -24.07 6.15 17.32
C SER A 14 -22.59 5.91 17.67
N CYS A 15 -21.68 6.13 16.72
CA CYS A 15 -20.25 6.09 16.99
C CYS A 15 -19.83 7.25 17.90
N ARG A 16 -18.85 7.01 18.77
CA ARG A 16 -18.30 8.06 19.64
C ARG A 16 -17.69 9.20 18.83
N TRP A 17 -17.14 8.90 17.66
CA TRP A 17 -16.41 9.85 16.83
C TRP A 17 -17.26 10.46 15.72
N ALA A 18 -18.59 10.21 15.71
CA ALA A 18 -19.47 10.61 14.62
C ALA A 18 -19.69 12.13 14.40
N SER A 19 -18.88 12.99 15.03
CA SER A 19 -18.98 14.45 14.95
C SER A 19 -17.63 15.12 15.29
N ASP A 20 -16.52 14.43 15.03
CA ASP A 20 -15.17 14.96 15.25
C ASP A 20 -14.52 15.56 13.98
N ARG A 21 -15.26 15.53 12.87
CA ARG A 21 -14.90 16.04 11.53
C ARG A 21 -13.97 15.14 10.73
N ALA A 22 -13.77 13.89 11.14
CA ALA A 22 -13.15 12.86 10.34
C ALA A 22 -14.19 11.81 9.96
N CYS A 23 -14.16 11.31 8.72
CA CYS A 23 -14.94 10.12 8.39
C CYS A 23 -14.25 8.89 8.98
N ASP A 24 -14.96 8.14 9.82
CA ASP A 24 -14.43 7.01 10.58
C ASP A 24 -15.05 5.66 10.20
N GLU A 25 -15.93 5.64 9.21
CA GLU A 25 -16.52 4.40 8.72
C GLU A 25 -15.52 3.55 7.90
N PRO A 26 -15.67 2.22 7.94
CA PRO A 26 -14.74 1.31 7.26
C PRO A 26 -14.80 1.48 5.74
N GLY A 27 -13.63 1.56 5.12
CA GLY A 27 -13.46 1.62 3.66
C GLY A 27 -13.71 2.98 3.00
N ILE A 28 -14.12 4.00 3.77
CA ILE A 28 -14.24 5.38 3.27
C ILE A 28 -13.60 6.40 4.23
N GLY A 29 -13.02 5.89 5.31
CA GLY A 29 -12.53 6.61 6.47
C GLY A 29 -11.54 5.78 7.28
N THR A 30 -11.28 6.18 8.52
CA THR A 30 -10.29 5.50 9.38
C THR A 30 -10.67 4.06 9.73
N GLY A 31 -11.97 3.74 9.71
CA GLY A 31 -12.53 2.44 10.06
C GLY A 31 -12.61 2.15 11.56
N VAL A 32 -12.50 3.17 12.42
CA VAL A 32 -12.68 3.00 13.88
C VAL A 32 -14.16 2.90 14.27
N CYS A 33 -15.07 3.40 13.44
CA CYS A 33 -16.51 3.27 13.60
C CYS A 33 -17.04 2.04 12.88
N ALA A 34 -18.25 1.62 13.27
CA ALA A 34 -18.98 0.62 12.50
C ALA A 34 -19.57 1.27 11.25
N ASP A 35 -19.77 0.47 10.20
CA ASP A 35 -20.44 0.93 8.99
C ASP A 35 -21.83 1.52 9.33
N GLY A 36 -22.11 2.71 8.80
CA GLY A 36 -23.36 3.41 9.09
C GLY A 36 -23.46 4.12 10.44
N THR A 37 -22.41 4.19 11.26
CA THR A 37 -22.50 4.80 12.61
C THR A 37 -21.80 6.15 12.76
N ASP A 38 -21.20 6.66 11.68
CA ASP A 38 -20.64 8.01 11.58
C ASP A 38 -21.16 8.67 10.29
N THR A 39 -22.46 8.96 10.27
CA THR A 39 -23.09 9.51 9.07
C THR A 39 -22.86 11.00 8.88
N THR A 40 -22.72 11.75 9.97
CA THR A 40 -22.51 13.19 9.91
C THR A 40 -21.18 13.53 9.26
N ASP A 41 -20.07 12.91 9.67
CA ASP A 41 -18.75 13.24 9.11
C ASP A 41 -18.47 12.52 7.79
N CYS A 42 -19.02 11.31 7.58
CA CYS A 42 -18.90 10.60 6.30
C CYS A 42 -19.89 11.04 5.20
N ALA A 43 -20.79 12.00 5.46
CA ALA A 43 -21.76 12.46 4.46
C ALA A 43 -21.15 12.88 3.10
N PRO A 44 -20.00 13.59 3.04
CA PRO A 44 -19.37 14.00 1.77
C PRO A 44 -18.86 12.82 0.92
N VAL A 45 -18.59 11.68 1.55
CA VAL A 45 -17.98 10.49 0.93
C VAL A 45 -18.93 9.29 0.94
N ALA A 46 -20.19 9.46 1.36
CA ALA A 46 -21.16 8.37 1.49
C ALA A 46 -21.43 7.61 0.16
N TRP A 47 -21.18 8.25 -0.98
CA TRP A 47 -21.29 7.62 -2.30
C TRP A 47 -20.20 6.56 -2.57
N LEU A 48 -19.16 6.49 -1.74
CA LEU A 48 -18.11 5.46 -1.77
C LEU A 48 -18.39 4.25 -0.86
N ARG A 49 -19.49 4.27 -0.09
CA ARG A 49 -19.80 3.14 0.79
C ARG A 49 -20.02 1.85 -0.02
N HIS A 50 -19.34 0.78 0.41
CA HIS A 50 -19.35 -0.54 -0.24
C HIS A 50 -18.90 -0.53 -1.70
N ARG A 51 -18.11 0.47 -2.07
CA ARG A 51 -17.55 0.64 -3.40
C ARG A 51 -16.06 0.40 -3.36
N ASP A 52 -15.57 -0.31 -4.36
CA ASP A 52 -14.16 -0.59 -4.54
C ASP A 52 -13.79 -0.59 -6.04
N ASN A 53 -12.55 -0.96 -6.31
CA ASN A 53 -11.88 -1.05 -7.60
C ASN A 53 -11.32 -2.48 -7.81
N SER A 54 -12.01 -3.50 -7.29
CA SER A 54 -11.58 -4.90 -7.37
C SER A 54 -11.73 -5.53 -8.76
N CYS A 55 -12.43 -4.88 -9.70
CA CYS A 55 -12.53 -5.35 -11.07
C CYS A 55 -11.21 -5.17 -11.86
N ILE A 56 -10.89 -6.08 -12.81
CA ILE A 56 -9.65 -5.99 -13.62
C ILE A 56 -9.60 -4.80 -14.58
N THR A 57 -10.76 -4.25 -14.88
CA THR A 57 -10.86 -3.07 -15.73
C THR A 57 -11.12 -1.82 -14.92
N ALA A 58 -11.15 -1.92 -13.58
CA ALA A 58 -11.06 -0.74 -12.74
C ALA A 58 -9.81 0.02 -13.15
N PHE A 59 -9.97 1.28 -13.50
CA PHE A 59 -8.94 2.19 -14.01
C PHE A 59 -8.66 2.18 -15.54
N ASP A 60 -9.48 1.56 -16.38
CA ASP A 60 -9.35 1.60 -17.84
C ASP A 60 -10.06 2.80 -18.52
N GLY A 61 -10.84 3.56 -17.74
CA GLY A 61 -11.57 4.75 -18.18
C GLY A 61 -12.95 4.45 -18.75
N VAL A 62 -13.44 3.22 -18.64
CA VAL A 62 -14.78 2.79 -19.06
C VAL A 62 -15.52 2.23 -17.86
N CYS A 63 -16.69 2.79 -17.54
CA CYS A 63 -17.55 2.17 -16.53
C CYS A 63 -18.03 0.79 -16.99
N ASN A 64 -17.56 -0.26 -16.32
CA ASN A 64 -17.83 -1.65 -16.63
C ASN A 64 -18.85 -2.32 -15.71
N GLU A 65 -19.39 -1.60 -14.74
CA GLU A 65 -20.49 -2.09 -13.89
C GLU A 65 -21.80 -2.25 -14.70
N PRO A 66 -22.81 -2.97 -14.18
CA PRO A 66 -24.14 -2.96 -14.78
C PRO A 66 -24.71 -1.53 -14.78
N SER A 67 -25.44 -1.17 -15.84
CA SER A 67 -26.02 0.18 -15.95
C SER A 67 -26.96 0.49 -14.78
N SER A 68 -26.88 1.72 -14.28
CA SER A 68 -27.69 2.19 -13.16
C SER A 68 -28.45 3.47 -13.52
N ALA A 69 -29.07 4.12 -12.53
CA ALA A 69 -29.65 5.44 -12.71
C ALA A 69 -28.58 6.53 -12.84
N GLU A 70 -27.38 6.30 -12.30
CA GLU A 70 -26.28 7.27 -12.24
C GLU A 70 -25.38 7.23 -13.49
N PHE A 71 -25.19 6.05 -14.09
CA PHE A 71 -24.27 5.88 -15.22
C PHE A 71 -24.68 4.75 -16.17
N GLN A 72 -24.13 4.79 -17.39
CA GLN A 72 -24.29 3.75 -18.40
C GLN A 72 -23.03 2.87 -18.41
N GLY A 73 -23.09 1.73 -17.73
CA GLY A 73 -22.03 0.72 -17.78
C GLY A 73 -22.36 -0.45 -18.74
N ASP A 74 -21.37 -1.31 -18.99
CA ASP A 74 -21.46 -2.43 -19.93
C ASP A 74 -21.59 -3.83 -19.28
N GLY A 75 -21.55 -3.91 -17.94
CA GLY A 75 -21.80 -5.12 -17.17
C GLY A 75 -20.70 -6.19 -17.21
N ARG A 76 -19.46 -5.83 -17.55
CA ARG A 76 -18.30 -6.74 -17.43
C ARG A 76 -17.83 -6.94 -15.98
N CYS A 77 -18.03 -5.95 -15.13
CA CYS A 77 -17.71 -5.99 -13.71
C CYS A 77 -18.95 -6.26 -12.87
N GLU A 78 -18.74 -6.76 -11.65
CA GLU A 78 -19.79 -6.78 -10.64
C GLU A 78 -20.13 -5.33 -10.23
N ALA A 79 -21.36 -5.09 -9.78
CA ALA A 79 -21.73 -3.76 -9.33
C ALA A 79 -20.85 -3.32 -8.16
N LEU A 80 -20.51 -2.02 -8.10
CA LEU A 80 -19.67 -1.39 -7.08
C LEU A 80 -18.18 -1.78 -7.09
N THR A 81 -17.68 -2.45 -8.12
CA THR A 81 -16.27 -2.93 -8.21
C THR A 81 -15.38 -2.17 -9.20
N ASP A 82 -15.92 -1.15 -9.86
CA ASP A 82 -15.23 -0.31 -10.83
C ASP A 82 -15.56 1.18 -10.57
N THR A 83 -15.24 1.59 -9.35
CA THR A 83 -15.65 2.89 -8.81
C THR A 83 -14.90 4.05 -9.46
N ALA A 84 -13.61 3.87 -9.73
CA ALA A 84 -12.76 4.88 -10.35
C ALA A 84 -13.30 5.35 -11.70
N ASP A 85 -13.88 4.44 -12.50
CA ASP A 85 -14.38 4.78 -13.83
C ASP A 85 -15.90 5.03 -13.86
N CYS A 86 -16.70 4.43 -12.95
CA CYS A 86 -18.15 4.67 -12.88
C CYS A 86 -18.54 5.93 -12.08
N MET A 87 -17.87 6.20 -10.97
CA MET A 87 -18.15 7.37 -10.11
C MET A 87 -17.15 8.50 -10.30
N GLY A 88 -16.03 8.21 -10.95
CA GLY A 88 -14.92 9.12 -11.16
C GLY A 88 -13.85 8.99 -10.07
N ARG A 89 -12.75 9.70 -10.30
CA ARG A 89 -11.52 9.56 -9.52
C ARG A 89 -11.34 10.64 -8.45
N LEU A 90 -12.24 11.61 -8.33
CA LEU A 90 -12.09 12.68 -7.35
C LEU A 90 -12.35 12.14 -5.94
N ARG A 91 -11.48 12.52 -5.01
CA ARG A 91 -11.54 12.10 -3.61
C ARG A 91 -11.67 13.35 -2.75
N PRO A 92 -12.80 13.54 -2.04
CA PRO A 92 -12.95 14.65 -1.11
C PRO A 92 -11.86 14.62 -0.04
N ALA A 93 -11.49 15.77 0.52
CA ALA A 93 -10.45 15.84 1.55
C ALA A 93 -10.83 15.07 2.82
N GLU A 94 -12.12 14.82 3.01
CA GLU A 94 -12.72 14.07 4.11
C GLU A 94 -12.60 12.54 3.91
N ALA A 95 -12.38 12.06 2.69
CA ALA A 95 -11.93 10.70 2.46
C ALA A 95 -10.46 10.67 2.86
N MET A 96 -10.17 10.26 4.11
CA MET A 96 -8.79 10.21 4.61
C MET A 96 -7.91 9.17 3.87
N ASP A 97 -8.43 8.50 2.84
CA ASP A 97 -7.64 7.71 1.89
C ASP A 97 -6.72 8.60 1.05
N HIS A 98 -5.46 8.16 0.89
CA HIS A 98 -4.31 9.03 0.60
C HIS A 98 -4.15 9.34 -0.88
N PHE A 99 -5.20 9.86 -1.51
CA PHE A 99 -5.27 10.12 -2.94
C PHE A 99 -5.01 11.58 -3.32
N PHE A 100 -4.53 12.44 -2.41
CA PHE A 100 -4.21 13.85 -2.69
C PHE A 100 -5.28 14.62 -3.52
N GLY A 101 -6.57 14.29 -3.32
CA GLY A 101 -7.71 14.86 -4.03
C GLY A 101 -8.16 14.12 -5.30
N ARG A 102 -7.36 13.18 -5.82
CA ARG A 102 -7.68 12.34 -6.98
C ARG A 102 -6.95 11.00 -6.94
N ASP A 103 -7.70 9.91 -7.12
CA ASP A 103 -7.15 8.56 -7.30
C ASP A 103 -6.46 8.42 -8.66
N ASP A 104 -5.14 8.59 -8.64
CA ASP A 104 -4.22 8.55 -9.79
C ASP A 104 -3.69 7.14 -10.06
N ARG A 105 -4.12 6.15 -9.28
CA ARG A 105 -3.68 4.77 -9.44
C ARG A 105 -4.18 4.15 -10.75
N TYR A 106 -3.51 3.06 -11.10
CA TYR A 106 -3.84 2.19 -12.21
C TYR A 106 -3.47 0.74 -11.85
N LEU A 107 -4.12 -0.25 -12.47
CA LEU A 107 -3.70 -1.64 -12.34
C LEU A 107 -2.44 -1.90 -13.17
N VAL A 108 -1.43 -2.50 -12.54
CA VAL A 108 -0.13 -2.74 -13.18
C VAL A 108 -0.09 -4.09 -13.91
N ASP A 109 0.86 -4.25 -14.83
CA ASP A 109 1.17 -5.56 -15.42
C ASP A 109 2.04 -6.37 -14.45
N THR A 110 1.43 -7.32 -13.74
CA THR A 110 2.10 -8.17 -12.75
C THR A 110 2.99 -9.27 -13.34
N THR A 111 3.14 -9.33 -14.67
CA THR A 111 3.98 -10.33 -15.35
C THR A 111 5.41 -9.83 -15.65
N VAL A 112 5.66 -8.54 -15.47
CA VAL A 112 6.94 -7.88 -15.79
C VAL A 112 7.58 -7.25 -14.55
N LEU A 113 8.91 -7.08 -14.55
CA LEU A 113 9.56 -6.27 -13.51
C LEU A 113 9.21 -4.79 -13.71
N PRO A 114 9.05 -4.03 -12.63
CA PRO A 114 9.30 -4.43 -11.24
C PRO A 114 8.14 -5.20 -10.57
N PHE A 115 6.93 -5.09 -11.10
CA PHE A 115 5.69 -5.51 -10.45
C PHE A 115 5.56 -7.00 -10.18
N ARG A 116 6.15 -7.88 -11.02
CA ARG A 116 6.14 -9.33 -10.78
C ARG A 116 6.88 -9.77 -9.50
N ALA A 117 7.77 -8.92 -8.98
CA ALA A 117 8.49 -9.15 -7.74
C ALA A 117 7.74 -8.63 -6.50
N VAL A 118 6.68 -7.85 -6.71
CA VAL A 118 5.82 -7.30 -5.65
C VAL A 118 4.67 -8.27 -5.39
N GLY A 119 4.37 -8.56 -4.14
CA GLY A 119 3.39 -9.58 -3.76
C GLY A 119 2.57 -9.23 -2.54
N LEU A 120 1.40 -9.86 -2.46
CA LEU A 120 0.48 -9.76 -1.32
C LEU A 120 1.02 -10.63 -0.18
N LEU A 121 1.15 -10.02 1.00
CA LEU A 121 1.39 -10.71 2.26
C LEU A 121 0.06 -10.88 3.00
N THR A 122 -0.41 -12.11 3.13
CA THR A 122 -1.60 -12.43 3.93
C THR A 122 -1.22 -12.48 5.40
N LEU A 123 -1.75 -11.57 6.21
CA LEU A 123 -1.48 -11.47 7.63
C LEU A 123 -2.23 -12.55 8.44
N ALA A 124 -1.85 -12.72 9.70
CA ALA A 124 -2.41 -13.78 10.55
C ALA A 124 -3.88 -13.57 10.91
N ASP A 125 -4.31 -12.31 10.98
CA ASP A 125 -5.68 -11.85 11.25
C ASP A 125 -6.59 -11.84 10.00
N GLY A 126 -6.03 -12.17 8.83
CA GLY A 126 -6.74 -12.13 7.55
C GLY A 126 -6.58 -10.80 6.79
N GLY A 127 -5.87 -9.82 7.34
CA GLY A 127 -5.49 -8.59 6.66
C GLY A 127 -4.45 -8.82 5.55
N GLY A 128 -4.14 -7.75 4.83
CA GLY A 128 -3.16 -7.75 3.75
C GLY A 128 -2.11 -6.66 3.95
N CYS A 129 -0.86 -6.99 3.65
CA CYS A 129 0.22 -6.03 3.40
C CYS A 129 0.83 -6.30 2.03
N THR A 130 1.74 -5.44 1.61
CA THR A 130 2.57 -5.62 0.43
C THR A 130 3.99 -5.98 0.82
N GLY A 131 4.67 -6.82 0.02
CA GLY A 131 6.10 -7.05 0.14
C GLY A 131 6.77 -7.20 -1.22
N THR A 132 8.10 -7.01 -1.26
CA THR A 132 8.88 -7.07 -2.51
C THR A 132 10.04 -8.05 -2.41
N LEU A 133 10.21 -8.94 -3.38
CA LEU A 133 11.39 -9.81 -3.47
C LEU A 133 12.65 -8.96 -3.68
N VAL A 134 13.58 -9.04 -2.73
CA VAL A 134 14.92 -8.41 -2.78
C VAL A 134 16.05 -9.43 -2.86
N GLY A 135 15.74 -10.70 -2.62
CA GLY A 135 16.68 -11.82 -2.71
C GLY A 135 16.03 -13.10 -3.24
N ARG A 136 16.75 -14.21 -3.15
CA ARG A 136 16.26 -15.53 -3.58
C ARG A 136 15.05 -15.96 -2.76
N ARG A 137 15.12 -15.79 -1.44
CA ARG A 137 14.07 -16.10 -0.46
C ARG A 137 13.75 -14.92 0.46
N THR A 138 14.30 -13.75 0.20
CA THR A 138 14.13 -12.56 1.04
C THR A 138 13.14 -11.60 0.41
N VAL A 139 12.12 -11.23 1.18
CA VAL A 139 11.10 -10.24 0.83
C VAL A 139 11.19 -9.07 1.82
N LEU A 140 11.24 -7.84 1.30
CA LEU A 140 11.23 -6.59 2.07
C LEU A 140 9.78 -6.11 2.25
N THR A 141 9.42 -5.67 3.46
CA THR A 141 8.08 -5.19 3.85
C THR A 141 8.20 -4.22 5.03
N ALA A 142 7.09 -3.66 5.52
CA ALA A 142 7.04 -2.90 6.76
C ALA A 142 7.14 -3.80 8.01
N ALA A 143 7.62 -3.26 9.14
CA ALA A 143 7.76 -4.01 10.39
C ALA A 143 6.40 -4.28 11.05
N HIS A 144 5.47 -3.34 11.01
CA HIS A 144 4.12 -3.55 11.54
C HIS A 144 3.37 -4.70 10.86
N CYS A 145 3.75 -5.06 9.62
CA CYS A 145 3.18 -6.22 8.92
C CYS A 145 3.64 -7.58 9.47
N VAL A 146 4.63 -7.62 10.36
CA VAL A 146 5.14 -8.87 10.96
C VAL A 146 4.92 -8.92 12.47
N LEU A 147 4.11 -8.01 13.00
CA LEU A 147 3.83 -7.83 14.41
C LEU A 147 2.31 -7.79 14.66
N ASP A 148 1.88 -8.24 15.84
CA ASP A 148 0.52 -7.99 16.32
C ASP A 148 0.41 -6.60 16.99
N GLU A 149 -0.80 -6.21 17.40
CA GLU A 149 -1.06 -4.92 18.05
C GLU A 149 -0.31 -4.75 19.38
N GLU A 150 0.04 -5.86 20.03
CA GLU A 150 0.86 -5.89 21.25
C GLU A 150 2.38 -5.85 20.98
N GLY A 151 2.80 -5.84 19.72
CA GLY A 151 4.20 -5.81 19.31
C GLY A 151 4.93 -7.16 19.43
N HIS A 152 4.19 -8.28 19.48
CA HIS A 152 4.78 -9.61 19.37
C HIS A 152 4.88 -10.03 17.90
N LEU A 153 5.84 -10.93 17.63
CA LEU A 153 6.02 -11.48 16.30
C LEU A 153 4.78 -12.27 15.84
N ALA A 154 4.12 -11.77 14.79
CA ALA A 154 3.01 -12.40 14.11
C ALA A 154 3.36 -12.51 12.62
N LEU A 155 3.93 -13.65 12.22
CA LEU A 155 4.36 -13.84 10.83
C LEU A 155 3.16 -13.78 9.88
N PRO A 156 3.30 -13.07 8.73
CA PRO A 156 2.42 -13.30 7.60
C PRO A 156 2.40 -14.79 7.26
N GLN A 157 1.28 -15.30 6.75
CA GLN A 157 1.14 -16.72 6.46
C GLN A 157 1.69 -17.07 5.08
N ILE A 158 1.39 -16.23 4.09
CA ILE A 158 1.62 -16.49 2.66
C ILE A 158 2.12 -15.21 1.99
N PHE A 159 3.05 -15.38 1.05
CA PHE A 159 3.45 -14.37 0.09
C PHE A 159 3.04 -14.80 -1.33
N GLU A 160 2.26 -13.98 -2.04
CA GLU A 160 1.80 -14.23 -3.42
C GLU A 160 2.33 -13.14 -4.36
N ALA A 161 3.44 -13.43 -5.05
CA ALA A 161 4.10 -12.50 -5.97
C ALA A 161 3.31 -12.34 -7.27
N GLY A 162 3.13 -11.08 -7.70
CA GLY A 162 2.43 -10.70 -8.92
C GLY A 162 1.01 -11.27 -8.98
N LEU A 163 0.29 -11.25 -7.86
CA LEU A 163 -1.12 -11.60 -7.77
C LEU A 163 -1.94 -10.55 -8.53
N GLN A 164 -2.84 -11.02 -9.38
CA GLN A 164 -3.82 -10.24 -10.12
C GLN A 164 -5.00 -11.15 -10.41
N GLN A 165 -6.17 -10.87 -9.85
CA GLN A 165 -7.39 -11.68 -10.02
C GLN A 165 -7.19 -13.20 -9.82
N GLY A 166 -6.69 -13.61 -8.64
CA GLY A 166 -6.42 -15.01 -8.32
C GLY A 166 -5.29 -15.67 -9.11
N ARG A 167 -4.72 -15.00 -10.12
CA ARG A 167 -3.53 -15.46 -10.85
C ARG A 167 -2.29 -14.85 -10.20
N ARG A 168 -1.29 -15.69 -9.92
CA ARG A 168 -0.04 -15.27 -9.28
C ARG A 168 1.16 -15.81 -10.04
N GLN A 169 2.25 -15.07 -10.02
CA GLN A 169 3.53 -15.50 -10.59
C GLN A 169 4.26 -16.47 -9.65
N GLY A 170 4.09 -16.29 -8.34
CA GLY A 170 4.66 -17.17 -7.32
C GLY A 170 3.82 -17.22 -6.05
N LYS A 171 4.00 -18.29 -5.27
CA LYS A 171 3.40 -18.45 -3.95
C LYS A 171 4.37 -19.19 -3.04
N ALA A 172 4.60 -18.65 -1.84
CA ALA A 172 5.44 -19.26 -0.83
C ALA A 172 4.86 -19.02 0.56
N ARG A 173 5.22 -19.89 1.52
CA ARG A 173 4.95 -19.63 2.94
C ARG A 173 6.06 -18.76 3.49
N VAL A 174 5.71 -17.84 4.37
CA VAL A 174 6.69 -17.13 5.19
C VAL A 174 7.08 -18.04 6.36
N VAL A 175 8.38 -18.12 6.64
CA VAL A 175 8.95 -19.02 7.66
C VAL A 175 9.73 -18.29 8.75
N ALA A 176 10.15 -17.05 8.49
CA ALA A 176 10.82 -16.20 9.46
C ALA A 176 10.62 -14.73 9.09
N ALA A 177 10.82 -13.85 10.07
CA ALA A 177 10.94 -12.42 9.85
C ALA A 177 12.04 -11.84 10.75
N THR A 178 12.61 -10.73 10.33
CA THR A 178 13.58 -9.92 11.08
C THR A 178 13.25 -8.46 10.87
N PHE A 179 13.26 -7.69 11.95
CA PHE A 179 12.98 -6.25 11.96
C PHE A 179 13.93 -5.56 12.96
N PRO A 180 14.14 -4.23 12.87
CA PRO A 180 14.98 -3.51 13.81
C PRO A 180 14.52 -3.67 15.27
N PRO A 181 15.40 -4.04 16.20
CA PRO A 181 15.05 -4.08 17.63
C PRO A 181 14.58 -2.74 18.18
N ASP A 182 14.97 -1.63 17.55
CA ASP A 182 14.62 -0.27 17.97
C ASP A 182 13.19 0.12 17.54
N TYR A 183 12.55 -0.62 16.64
CA TYR A 183 11.14 -0.43 16.29
C TYR A 183 10.24 -0.55 17.53
N LEU A 184 10.44 -1.59 18.35
CA LEU A 184 9.65 -1.81 19.57
C LEU A 184 9.96 -0.82 20.70
N LYS A 185 11.16 -0.22 20.70
CA LYS A 185 11.60 0.72 21.75
C LYS A 185 11.14 2.15 21.51
N SER A 186 10.85 2.46 20.25
CA SER A 186 10.54 3.79 19.78
C SER A 186 9.04 4.06 19.69
N GLU A 187 8.22 3.16 20.25
CA GLU A 187 6.76 3.17 20.08
C GLU A 187 6.37 3.22 18.59
N GLY A 188 7.13 2.53 17.74
CA GLY A 188 6.95 2.54 16.29
C GLY A 188 7.45 3.82 15.62
N GLU A 189 8.64 4.33 15.97
CA GLU A 189 9.23 5.42 15.18
C GLU A 189 9.36 4.99 13.73
N GLU A 190 8.87 5.88 12.89
CA GLU A 190 8.73 5.77 11.45
C GLU A 190 9.99 5.26 10.74
N GLY A 191 11.18 5.67 11.20
CA GLY A 191 12.46 5.27 10.61
C GLY A 191 12.83 3.80 10.73
N PHE A 192 12.16 3.06 11.63
CA PHE A 192 12.44 1.66 11.90
C PHE A 192 11.37 0.71 11.34
N ASP A 193 10.33 1.23 10.69
CA ASP A 193 9.21 0.44 10.20
C ASP A 193 9.54 -0.33 8.91
N TRP A 194 10.53 -1.21 8.98
CA TRP A 194 10.89 -2.13 7.91
C TRP A 194 11.21 -3.51 8.46
N ALA A 195 10.96 -4.54 7.66
CA ALA A 195 11.27 -5.91 7.98
C ALA A 195 11.70 -6.70 6.75
N LEU A 196 12.49 -7.74 6.98
CA LEU A 196 12.80 -8.78 6.03
C LEU A 196 12.04 -10.04 6.43
N VAL A 197 11.29 -10.62 5.50
CA VAL A 197 10.66 -11.92 5.69
C VAL A 197 11.36 -12.95 4.81
N THR A 198 11.57 -14.14 5.37
CA THR A 198 12.13 -15.28 4.65
C THR A 198 11.00 -16.20 4.20
N ILE A 199 10.99 -16.57 2.93
CA ILE A 199 10.02 -17.49 2.35
C ILE A 199 10.60 -18.89 2.10
N ASP A 200 9.74 -19.91 2.04
CA ASP A 200 10.13 -21.33 1.93
C ASP A 200 10.51 -21.79 0.51
N ARG A 201 10.55 -20.88 -0.47
CA ARG A 201 10.83 -21.16 -1.88
C ARG A 201 11.73 -20.10 -2.50
N ASP A 202 12.56 -20.52 -3.44
CA ASP A 202 13.48 -19.67 -4.22
C ASP A 202 12.75 -18.83 -5.28
N LEU A 203 11.71 -18.07 -4.88
CA LEU A 203 10.92 -17.29 -5.84
C LEU A 203 11.74 -16.20 -6.53
N GLY A 204 12.71 -15.59 -5.84
CA GLY A 204 13.56 -14.55 -6.43
C GLY A 204 14.44 -15.03 -7.57
N VAL A 205 14.80 -16.32 -7.63
CA VAL A 205 15.56 -16.90 -8.75
C VAL A 205 14.70 -17.01 -10.00
N VAL A 206 13.41 -17.34 -9.85
CA VAL A 206 12.49 -17.56 -10.98
C VAL A 206 11.84 -16.26 -11.44
N LEU A 207 11.44 -15.41 -10.50
CA LEU A 207 10.71 -14.17 -10.77
C LEU A 207 11.64 -12.95 -10.90
N GLY A 208 12.90 -13.07 -10.48
CA GLY A 208 13.76 -11.93 -10.25
C GLY A 208 13.47 -11.25 -8.92
N ALA A 209 14.44 -10.47 -8.47
CA ALA A 209 14.37 -9.65 -7.28
C ALA A 209 14.80 -8.22 -7.64
N LEU A 210 14.33 -7.24 -6.87
CA LEU A 210 14.69 -5.84 -7.07
C LEU A 210 15.90 -5.46 -6.21
N PRO A 211 16.85 -4.71 -6.78
CA PRO A 211 17.95 -4.15 -5.99
C PRO A 211 17.43 -3.03 -5.09
N VAL A 212 18.14 -2.80 -3.99
CA VAL A 212 17.97 -1.62 -3.14
C VAL A 212 18.96 -0.54 -3.59
N HIS A 213 18.44 0.66 -3.87
CA HIS A 213 19.25 1.83 -4.18
C HIS A 213 19.32 2.75 -2.97
N VAL A 214 20.52 2.90 -2.40
CA VAL A 214 20.75 3.81 -1.28
C VAL A 214 20.71 5.24 -1.77
N LEU A 215 19.78 6.04 -1.23
CA LEU A 215 19.66 7.45 -1.59
C LEU A 215 20.98 8.20 -1.39
N THR A 216 21.43 8.84 -2.46
CA THR A 216 22.65 9.64 -2.50
C THR A 216 22.42 11.02 -1.89
N ALA A 217 23.51 11.69 -1.52
CA ALA A 217 23.43 13.08 -1.04
C ALA A 217 22.83 14.03 -2.09
N GLU A 218 23.05 13.77 -3.38
CA GLU A 218 22.48 14.58 -4.47
C GLU A 218 20.97 14.36 -4.61
N GLU A 219 20.50 13.12 -4.54
CA GLU A 219 19.06 12.81 -4.57
C GLU A 219 18.33 13.40 -3.35
N ILE A 220 18.93 13.32 -2.16
CA ILE A 220 18.39 13.96 -0.95
C ILE A 220 18.33 15.49 -1.13
N ALA A 221 19.36 16.08 -1.75
CA ALA A 221 19.35 17.51 -2.07
C ALA A 221 18.30 17.85 -3.14
N GLN A 222 18.08 16.96 -4.12
CA GLN A 222 17.06 17.10 -5.16
C GLN A 222 15.65 17.09 -4.56
N VAL A 223 15.35 16.20 -3.61
CA VAL A 223 14.05 16.18 -2.91
C VAL A 223 13.70 17.57 -2.40
N ARG A 224 14.64 18.26 -1.74
CA ARG A 224 14.42 19.60 -1.19
C ARG A 224 14.21 20.69 -2.25
N ARG A 225 14.71 20.49 -3.47
CA ARG A 225 14.63 21.49 -4.56
C ARG A 225 13.40 21.30 -5.43
N THR A 226 13.08 20.07 -5.78
CA THR A 226 12.10 19.73 -6.84
C THR A 226 11.26 18.49 -6.54
N GLY A 227 11.49 17.84 -5.40
CA GLY A 227 11.06 16.46 -5.18
C GLY A 227 11.87 15.45 -5.99
N LEU A 228 11.81 14.19 -5.57
CA LEU A 228 12.35 13.04 -6.31
C LEU A 228 11.18 12.26 -6.89
N VAL A 229 11.16 12.09 -8.21
CA VAL A 229 10.09 11.38 -8.92
C VAL A 229 10.28 9.88 -8.75
N VAL A 230 9.23 9.20 -8.32
CA VAL A 230 9.21 7.76 -8.03
C VAL A 230 7.90 7.14 -8.53
N ASP A 231 7.91 5.82 -8.64
CA ASP A 231 6.69 5.02 -8.79
C ASP A 231 6.42 4.26 -7.49
N GLN A 232 5.16 3.99 -7.18
CA GLN A 232 4.76 3.13 -6.07
C GLN A 232 3.81 2.05 -6.62
N ALA A 233 3.84 0.85 -6.02
CA ALA A 233 2.85 -0.19 -6.32
C ALA A 233 2.58 -1.12 -5.14
N GLY A 234 1.33 -1.29 -4.75
CA GLY A 234 0.92 -2.14 -3.64
C GLY A 234 -0.50 -2.70 -3.76
N TYR A 235 -0.79 -3.66 -2.87
CA TYR A 235 -2.09 -4.32 -2.76
C TYR A 235 -2.99 -3.53 -1.81
N SER A 236 -3.58 -2.47 -2.34
CA SER A 236 -4.56 -1.65 -1.64
C SER A 236 -5.85 -2.44 -1.40
N TRP A 237 -6.45 -2.30 -0.23
CA TRP A 237 -7.68 -3.00 0.15
C TRP A 237 -8.82 -2.81 -0.86
N ASP A 238 -8.94 -1.60 -1.41
CA ASP A 238 -9.99 -1.23 -2.35
C ASP A 238 -9.72 -1.73 -3.77
N THR A 239 -8.59 -2.39 -4.02
CA THR A 239 -8.31 -3.01 -5.32
C THR A 239 -8.41 -4.54 -5.29
N GLY A 240 -8.87 -5.09 -4.15
CA GLY A 240 -9.01 -6.51 -3.94
C GLY A 240 -7.68 -7.26 -4.08
N GLU A 241 -7.64 -8.29 -4.92
CA GLU A 241 -6.42 -9.06 -5.21
C GLU A 241 -5.58 -8.45 -6.34
N ASN A 242 -5.84 -7.20 -6.75
CA ASN A 242 -5.10 -6.57 -7.83
C ASN A 242 -3.97 -5.69 -7.29
N LEU A 243 -2.81 -5.78 -7.94
CA LEU A 243 -1.72 -4.84 -7.68
C LEU A 243 -2.03 -3.52 -8.41
N SER A 244 -2.13 -2.45 -7.65
CA SER A 244 -2.28 -1.10 -8.18
C SER A 244 -0.97 -0.33 -8.02
N GLY A 245 -0.79 0.74 -8.78
CA GLY A 245 0.35 1.63 -8.60
C GLY A 245 0.08 3.06 -9.00
N HIS A 246 0.90 3.97 -8.48
CA HIS A 246 0.94 5.38 -8.84
C HIS A 246 2.28 5.67 -9.54
N ARG A 247 2.22 6.13 -10.79
CA ARG A 247 3.40 6.54 -11.58
C ARG A 247 3.75 8.01 -11.38
N ALA A 248 5.04 8.29 -11.30
CA ALA A 248 5.58 9.66 -11.27
C ALA A 248 5.04 10.54 -10.13
N CYS A 249 4.73 9.94 -8.97
CA CYS A 249 4.54 10.66 -7.71
C CYS A 249 5.88 11.17 -7.19
N ARG A 250 5.87 11.96 -6.10
CA ARG A 250 7.09 12.61 -5.59
C ARG A 250 7.36 12.29 -4.15
N VAL A 251 8.61 12.01 -3.84
CA VAL A 251 9.15 12.20 -2.49
C VAL A 251 9.39 13.69 -2.27
N THR A 252 8.81 14.26 -1.22
CA THR A 252 8.82 15.69 -0.91
C THR A 252 9.71 16.04 0.27
N MET A 253 9.97 15.07 1.14
CA MET A 253 10.83 15.26 2.31
C MET A 253 11.62 14.00 2.63
N VAL A 254 12.89 14.17 3.00
CA VAL A 254 13.73 13.13 3.60
C VAL A 254 14.22 13.62 4.95
N ARG A 255 13.95 12.85 6.01
CA ARG A 255 14.29 13.19 7.39
C ARG A 255 15.60 12.49 7.82
N PRO A 256 16.23 12.99 8.91
CA PRO A 256 17.45 12.38 9.46
C PRO A 256 17.23 10.99 10.07
N ASP A 257 16.01 10.69 10.52
CA ASP A 257 15.60 9.40 11.09
C ASP A 257 15.28 8.34 10.02
N HIS A 258 15.53 8.63 8.74
CA HIS A 258 15.23 7.77 7.59
C HIS A 258 13.74 7.66 7.23
N SER A 259 12.85 8.42 7.87
CA SER A 259 11.49 8.58 7.36
C SER A 259 11.46 9.59 6.21
N ILE A 260 10.54 9.37 5.26
CA ILE A 260 10.31 10.25 4.12
C ILE A 260 8.82 10.57 3.99
N LEU A 261 8.51 11.74 3.44
CA LEU A 261 7.15 12.08 3.02
C LEU A 261 7.07 12.02 1.50
N HIS A 262 5.95 11.53 0.97
CA HIS A 262 5.68 11.47 -0.46
C HIS A 262 4.22 11.79 -0.79
N GLU A 263 3.96 11.90 -2.09
CA GLU A 263 2.68 12.23 -2.71
C GLU A 263 2.18 11.07 -3.58
N CYS A 264 2.48 9.83 -3.17
CA CYS A 264 2.01 8.65 -3.89
C CYS A 264 0.68 8.20 -3.30
N ASP A 265 -0.19 7.69 -4.16
CA ASP A 265 -1.54 7.32 -3.79
C ASP A 265 -1.50 5.96 -3.13
N THR A 266 -1.74 5.93 -1.82
CA THR A 266 -1.73 4.70 -1.02
C THR A 266 -2.97 4.64 -0.13
N THR A 267 -3.33 3.43 0.31
CA THR A 267 -4.32 3.23 1.37
C THR A 267 -3.96 1.95 2.13
N ARG A 268 -4.81 1.51 3.04
CA ARG A 268 -4.64 0.28 3.82
C ARG A 268 -4.28 -0.89 2.88
N GLY A 269 -3.22 -1.62 3.23
CA GLY A 269 -2.69 -2.73 2.44
C GLY A 269 -1.46 -2.37 1.58
N ASP A 270 -1.27 -1.09 1.25
CA ASP A 270 -0.03 -0.63 0.62
C ASP A 270 1.17 -0.65 1.57
N SER A 271 0.95 -0.81 2.87
CA SER A 271 2.01 -1.05 3.86
C SER A 271 3.03 -2.09 3.38
N GLY A 272 4.31 -1.73 3.37
CA GLY A 272 5.39 -2.57 2.87
C GLY A 272 5.63 -2.50 1.36
N SER A 273 4.82 -1.75 0.61
CA SER A 273 5.01 -1.55 -0.83
C SER A 273 6.31 -0.78 -1.14
N PRO A 274 6.96 -1.06 -2.28
CA PRO A 274 8.17 -0.35 -2.64
C PRO A 274 7.86 1.01 -3.26
N LEU A 275 8.64 2.02 -2.87
CA LEU A 275 8.86 3.20 -3.69
C LEU A 275 10.05 2.92 -4.60
N LEU A 276 9.82 3.06 -5.89
CA LEU A 276 10.67 2.62 -6.98
C LEU A 276 11.29 3.82 -7.70
N LEU A 277 12.61 3.81 -7.82
CA LEU A 277 13.35 4.77 -8.62
C LEU A 277 13.84 4.09 -9.90
N GLN A 278 13.62 4.74 -11.05
CA GLN A 278 14.22 4.35 -12.31
C GLN A 278 15.66 4.87 -12.36
N THR A 279 16.63 3.97 -12.18
CA THR A 279 18.06 4.27 -12.33
C THR A 279 18.56 3.90 -13.72
N ASP A 280 19.82 4.23 -14.03
CA ASP A 280 20.50 3.78 -15.26
C ASP A 280 20.61 2.24 -15.35
N ALA A 281 20.63 1.54 -14.20
CA ALA A 281 20.70 0.09 -14.12
C ALA A 281 19.33 -0.61 -14.15
N GLY A 282 18.24 0.17 -14.12
CA GLY A 282 16.87 -0.34 -14.03
C GLY A 282 16.13 0.15 -12.78
N TRP A 283 14.97 -0.45 -12.52
CA TRP A 283 14.16 -0.17 -11.34
C TRP A 283 14.85 -0.66 -10.07
N ALA A 284 14.86 0.18 -9.04
CA ALA A 284 15.38 -0.14 -7.72
C ALA A 284 14.47 0.39 -6.62
N ILE A 285 14.44 -0.30 -5.48
CA ILE A 285 13.70 0.13 -4.28
C ILE A 285 14.51 1.22 -3.58
N ILE A 286 13.87 2.35 -3.28
CA ILE A 286 14.47 3.44 -2.49
C ILE A 286 13.82 3.65 -1.14
N ALA A 287 12.60 3.14 -0.95
CA ALA A 287 11.88 3.21 0.31
C ALA A 287 10.78 2.14 0.38
N VAL A 288 10.27 1.92 1.59
CA VAL A 288 9.18 1.01 1.91
C VAL A 288 8.05 1.80 2.53
N GLU A 289 6.84 1.69 1.98
CA GLU A 289 5.64 2.32 2.52
C GLU A 289 5.39 1.85 3.96
N SER A 290 5.07 2.78 4.85
CA SER A 290 4.80 2.52 6.25
C SER A 290 3.36 2.88 6.58
N GLN A 291 3.09 4.14 6.92
CA GLN A 291 1.78 4.58 7.39
C GLN A 291 1.49 6.03 6.97
N PHE A 292 0.31 6.51 7.34
CA PHE A 292 -0.06 7.91 7.15
C PHE A 292 0.30 8.78 8.34
N PHE A 293 0.80 9.98 8.06
CA PHE A 293 1.05 11.00 9.07
C PHE A 293 -0.13 11.99 9.11
N ASP A 294 -0.87 12.00 10.22
CA ASP A 294 -1.84 13.05 10.54
C ASP A 294 -1.15 14.26 11.23
N PRO A 295 -1.11 15.44 10.58
CA PRO A 295 -0.51 16.64 11.17
C PRO A 295 -1.30 17.23 12.35
N GLU A 296 -2.59 16.95 12.51
CA GLU A 296 -3.39 17.50 13.61
C GLU A 296 -2.95 16.96 14.98
N THR A 297 -2.41 15.75 15.01
CA THR A 297 -1.80 15.16 16.22
C THR A 297 -0.37 15.63 16.48
N LYS A 298 0.36 16.14 15.46
CA LYS A 298 1.82 16.43 15.56
C LYS A 298 2.29 17.82 15.07
N GLY A 299 1.38 18.75 14.76
CA GLY A 299 1.64 20.19 14.69
C GLY A 299 2.53 20.69 13.53
N GLY A 300 2.11 20.47 12.27
CA GLY A 300 2.82 21.01 11.09
C GLY A 300 1.88 21.45 9.95
N ALA A 301 2.21 22.57 9.29
CA ALA A 301 1.34 23.26 8.32
C ALA A 301 1.23 22.63 6.91
N PHE A 302 1.42 21.31 6.79
CA PHE A 302 1.21 20.55 5.55
C PHE A 302 0.18 19.45 5.84
N ALA A 303 -1.02 19.62 5.29
CA ALA A 303 -2.14 18.69 5.44
C ALA A 303 -1.81 17.34 4.79
N GLY A 304 -1.73 16.27 5.59
CA GLY A 304 -1.62 14.87 5.17
C GLY A 304 -0.36 14.50 4.36
N GLY A 305 0.42 13.53 4.83
CA GLY A 305 1.50 12.96 4.05
C GLY A 305 1.58 11.46 4.27
N THR A 306 1.76 10.69 3.20
CA THR A 306 2.11 9.28 3.29
C THR A 306 3.58 9.19 3.69
N LEU A 307 3.85 8.29 4.63
CA LEU A 307 5.17 8.11 5.20
C LEU A 307 5.75 6.77 4.73
N ALA A 308 7.01 6.83 4.33
CA ALA A 308 7.79 5.65 4.01
C ALA A 308 9.15 5.68 4.73
N VAL A 309 9.81 4.53 4.80
CA VAL A 309 11.16 4.39 5.34
C VAL A 309 12.14 4.29 4.19
N ASP A 310 13.15 5.15 4.13
CA ASP A 310 14.12 5.10 3.03
C ASP A 310 15.21 4.03 3.18
N SER A 311 15.82 3.73 2.05
CA SER A 311 16.83 2.70 1.85
C SER A 311 18.03 2.78 2.76
N ARG A 312 18.36 3.96 3.31
CA ARG A 312 19.50 4.09 4.23
C ARG A 312 19.26 3.34 5.55
N ALA A 313 18.00 3.10 5.92
CA ALA A 313 17.65 2.36 7.13
C ALA A 313 17.87 0.84 6.99
N PHE A 314 17.64 0.28 5.80
CA PHE A 314 17.55 -1.17 5.61
C PHE A 314 18.55 -1.77 4.61
N ALA A 315 19.26 -0.96 3.82
CA ALA A 315 20.15 -1.46 2.77
C ALA A 315 21.25 -2.40 3.29
N GLN A 316 21.82 -2.12 4.47
CA GLN A 316 22.83 -3.00 5.06
C GLN A 316 22.22 -4.36 5.45
N ALA A 317 21.05 -4.37 6.09
CA ALA A 317 20.39 -5.60 6.49
C ALA A 317 19.98 -6.45 5.28
N VAL A 318 19.52 -5.81 4.20
CA VAL A 318 19.29 -6.49 2.92
C VAL A 318 20.58 -7.10 2.40
N ALA A 319 21.67 -6.34 2.33
CA ALA A 319 22.95 -6.85 1.85
C ALA A 319 23.45 -8.06 2.67
N ASP A 320 23.31 -8.00 4.00
CA ASP A 320 23.69 -9.09 4.90
C ASP A 320 22.83 -10.34 4.68
N ALA A 321 21.51 -10.18 4.48
CA ALA A 321 20.60 -11.29 4.17
C ALA A 321 20.96 -11.97 2.84
N LEU A 322 21.26 -11.17 1.80
CA LEU A 322 21.65 -11.69 0.48
C LEU A 322 23.00 -12.43 0.54
N ALA A 323 23.96 -11.92 1.31
CA ALA A 323 25.24 -12.60 1.52
C ALA A 323 25.05 -13.95 2.24
N ALA A 324 24.17 -14.01 3.24
CA ALA A 324 23.84 -15.25 3.94
C ALA A 324 23.14 -16.27 3.03
N GLU A 325 22.25 -15.82 2.12
CA GLU A 325 21.62 -16.66 1.12
C GLU A 325 22.65 -17.29 0.16
N GLY A 326 23.65 -16.54 -0.27
CA GLY A 326 24.73 -17.04 -1.15
C GLY A 326 25.63 -18.05 -0.45
N ALA A 327 26.05 -17.77 0.79
CA ALA A 327 26.89 -18.69 1.56
C ALA A 327 26.19 -20.04 1.85
N ALA A 328 24.86 -20.02 2.03
CA ALA A 328 24.06 -21.23 2.22
C ALA A 328 23.97 -22.12 0.97
N GLU A 329 24.12 -21.55 -0.24
CA GLU A 329 24.19 -22.33 -1.48
C GLU A 329 25.55 -23.00 -1.65
N GLU A 330 26.64 -22.26 -1.44
CA GLU A 330 28.01 -22.79 -1.58
C GLU A 330 28.31 -23.94 -0.61
N GLY A 331 27.66 -23.96 0.56
CA GLY A 331 27.79 -25.04 1.54
C GLY A 331 26.87 -26.25 1.29
N ALA A 332 25.97 -26.18 0.31
CA ALA A 332 25.04 -27.26 -0.04
C ALA A 332 25.47 -28.07 -1.28
N GLU A 333 26.48 -27.60 -2.03
CA GLU A 333 27.19 -28.33 -3.09
C GLU A 333 28.35 -29.18 -2.55
#